data_AF-A0A0D6LCT1-F1
#
_entry.id   AF-A0A0D6LCT1-F1
#
_cell.length_a   1.000
_cell.length_b   1.000
_cell.length_c   1.000
_cell.angle_alpha   90.00
_cell.angle_beta   90.00
_cell.angle_gamma   90.00
#
_symmetry.space_group_name_H-M   'P 1'
#
loop_
_entity.id
_entity.type
_entity.pdbx_description
1 polymer ?
#
loop_
_entity_poly.entity_id
_entity_poly.type
_entity_poly.pdbx_seq_one_letter_code
_entity_poly.pdbx_strand_id
1 'polypeptide(L)'
;LLQFVDLRLNVPPAELSECRALGNSAEDCQPSTRFIALQDNKERLYVCSSVGMRPEIRVLDAVTLRDRQEPRTEIGICAPDPTVNATAVIVGMVSIEFTHRLLQ
;
A
#
# COMPACT_ATOMS: atom_id res chain seq x y z
N LEU A 1 22.31 9.91 -16.85
CA LEU A 1 22.38 8.91 -15.76
C LEU A 1 20.96 8.71 -15.23
N LEU A 2 20.37 7.53 -15.41
CA LEU A 2 19.13 7.18 -14.69
C LEU A 2 19.55 6.70 -13.31
N GLN A 3 19.33 7.51 -12.27
CA GLN A 3 19.44 7.04 -10.89
C GLN A 3 18.17 6.24 -10.57
N PHE A 4 18.33 4.95 -10.30
CA PHE A 4 17.25 4.13 -9.77
C PHE A 4 17.15 4.39 -8.26
N VAL A 5 15.96 4.78 -7.80
CA VAL A 5 15.68 4.90 -6.37
C VAL A 5 15.15 3.56 -5.88
N ASP A 6 15.82 2.95 -4.90
CA ASP A 6 15.41 1.70 -4.26
C ASP A 6 14.61 2.02 -2.98
N LEU A 7 13.28 2.05 -3.09
CA LEU A 7 12.38 2.13 -1.94
C LEU A 7 11.87 0.73 -1.63
N ARG A 8 12.38 0.14 -0.54
CA ARG A 8 11.92 -1.17 -0.05
C ARG A 8 11.05 -1.02 1.18
N LEU A 9 9.82 -1.50 1.07
CA LEU A 9 8.97 -1.70 2.23
C LEU A 9 9.45 -2.96 2.96
N ASN A 10 9.55 -2.87 4.28
CA ASN A 10 9.89 -4.00 5.14
C ASN A 10 8.83 -4.11 6.22
N VAL A 11 8.45 -5.34 6.58
CA VAL A 11 7.59 -5.56 7.75
C VAL A 11 8.48 -5.57 9.00
N PRO A 12 8.18 -4.76 10.02
CA PRO A 12 8.89 -4.84 11.30
C PRO A 12 8.84 -6.27 11.87
N PRO A 13 9.91 -6.79 12.49
CA PRO A 13 9.95 -8.17 12.99
C PRO A 13 8.82 -8.52 13.96
N ALA A 14 8.40 -7.58 14.81
CA ALA A 14 7.27 -7.75 15.72
C ALA A 14 5.96 -7.97 14.96
N GLU A 15 5.68 -7.13 13.97
CA GLU A 15 4.46 -7.24 13.14
C GLU A 15 4.48 -8.50 12.27
N LEU A 16 5.65 -8.89 11.76
CA LEU A 16 5.82 -10.13 11.02
C LEU A 16 5.50 -11.35 11.89
N SER A 17 5.96 -11.33 13.15
CA SER A 17 5.65 -12.38 14.12
C SER A 17 4.16 -12.42 14.45
N GLU A 18 3.53 -11.27 14.65
CA GLU A 18 2.09 -11.16 14.90
C GLU A 18 1.27 -11.69 13.72
N CYS A 19 1.61 -11.28 12.49
CA CYS A 19 0.94 -11.72 11.28
C CYS A 19 0.97 -13.26 11.13
N ARG A 20 2.12 -13.88 11.42
CA ARG A 20 2.26 -15.35 11.40
C ARG A 20 1.51 -16.03 12.54
N ALA A 21 1.50 -15.43 13.73
CA ALA A 21 0.77 -15.96 14.89
C ALA A 21 -0.74 -16.04 14.66
N LEU A 22 -1.27 -15.21 13.76
CA LEU A 22 -2.67 -15.24 13.30
C LEU A 22 -2.96 -16.35 12.28
N GLY A 23 -1.97 -17.17 11.91
CA GLY A 23 -2.13 -18.33 11.01
C GLY A 23 -1.87 -18.04 9.53
N ASN A 24 -1.39 -16.84 9.20
CA ASN A 24 -1.10 -16.45 7.81
C ASN A 24 0.22 -17.04 7.31
N SER A 25 0.34 -17.22 5.99
CA SER A 25 1.57 -17.74 5.40
C SER A 25 2.71 -16.72 5.48
N ALA A 26 3.95 -17.21 5.35
CA ALA A 26 5.13 -16.33 5.35
C ALA A 26 5.14 -15.35 4.17
N GLU A 27 4.51 -15.74 3.05
CA GLU A 27 4.37 -14.96 1.82
C GLU A 27 3.30 -13.88 1.98
N ASP A 28 2.15 -14.22 2.57
CA ASP A 28 1.06 -13.25 2.81
C ASP A 28 1.46 -12.14 3.78
N CYS A 29 2.36 -12.45 4.71
CA CYS A 29 2.91 -11.48 5.64
C CYS A 29 4.01 -10.59 5.03
N GLN A 30 4.40 -10.76 3.76
CA GLN A 30 5.35 -9.84 3.11
C GLN A 30 4.64 -8.57 2.60
N PRO A 31 5.38 -7.47 2.39
CA PRO A 31 4.82 -6.28 1.80
C PRO A 31 4.38 -6.52 0.36
N SER A 32 3.18 -6.06 0.00
CA SER A 32 2.62 -6.15 -1.35
C SER A 32 1.97 -4.82 -1.72
N THR A 33 2.48 -4.16 -2.76
CA THR A 33 1.83 -2.95 -3.27
C THR A 33 0.50 -3.31 -3.94
N ARG A 34 -0.58 -2.70 -3.46
CA ARG A 34 -1.96 -2.99 -3.90
C ARG A 34 -2.48 -1.95 -4.87
N PHE A 35 -2.06 -0.70 -4.71
CA PHE A 35 -2.53 0.41 -5.50
C PHE A 35 -1.46 1.49 -5.61
N ILE A 36 -1.31 2.06 -6.81
CA ILE A 36 -0.45 3.22 -7.07
C ILE A 36 -1.23 4.17 -7.97
N ALA A 37 -1.21 5.46 -7.65
CA ALA A 37 -1.74 6.49 -8.54
C ALA A 37 -0.98 7.81 -8.43
N LEU A 38 -0.93 8.53 -9.55
CA LEU A 38 -0.38 9.88 -9.61
C LEU A 38 -1.44 10.90 -9.16
N GLN A 39 -1.05 11.80 -8.28
CA GLN A 39 -1.85 12.91 -7.76
C GLN A 39 -1.14 14.25 -8.01
N ASP A 40 -1.84 15.35 -7.75
CA ASP A 40 -1.31 16.72 -7.76
C ASP A 40 -0.46 17.03 -8.99
N ASN A 41 -1.09 17.01 -10.16
CA ASN A 41 -0.43 17.27 -11.45
C ASN A 41 0.83 16.40 -11.70
N LYS A 42 0.80 15.15 -11.22
CA LYS A 42 1.88 14.16 -11.32
C LYS A 42 3.11 14.47 -10.46
N GLU A 43 2.98 15.33 -9.45
CA GLU A 43 4.05 15.60 -8.49
C GLU A 43 4.09 14.59 -7.35
N ARG A 44 3.00 13.87 -7.12
CA ARG A 44 2.87 12.92 -6.00
C ARG A 44 2.43 11.54 -6.46
N LEU A 45 2.95 10.52 -5.81
CA LEU A 45 2.51 9.13 -5.94
C LEU A 45 1.81 8.73 -4.65
N TYR A 46 0.54 8.38 -4.76
CA TYR A 46 -0.21 7.75 -3.69
C TYR A 46 -0.03 6.24 -3.82
N VAL A 47 0.52 5.60 -2.79
CA VAL A 47 0.82 4.18 -2.78
C VAL A 47 0.12 3.55 -1.59
N CYS A 48 -0.73 2.54 -1.85
CA CYS A 48 -1.30 1.70 -0.81
C CYS A 48 -0.69 0.30 -0.91
N SER A 49 -0.16 -0.20 0.19
CA SER A 49 0.44 -1.53 0.29
C SER A 49 -0.19 -2.30 1.44
N SER A 50 -0.23 -3.63 1.32
CA SER A 50 -0.38 -4.50 2.47
C SER A 50 1.00 -4.74 3.05
N VAL A 51 1.20 -4.46 4.33
CA VAL A 51 2.46 -4.66 5.07
C VAL A 51 2.12 -5.53 6.27
N GLY A 52 2.50 -6.82 6.24
CA GLY A 52 2.13 -7.76 7.32
C GLY A 52 0.62 -7.91 7.49
N MET A 53 -0.13 -7.94 6.37
CA MET A 53 -1.59 -7.94 6.34
C MET A 53 -2.26 -6.72 6.99
N ARG A 54 -1.58 -5.57 6.99
CA ARG A 54 -2.12 -4.28 7.40
C ARG A 54 -2.02 -3.28 6.24
N PRO A 55 -3.08 -2.51 5.93
CA PRO A 55 -3.00 -1.45 4.94
C PRO A 55 -2.04 -0.35 5.40
N GLU A 56 -1.11 0.04 4.54
CA GLU A 56 -0.23 1.18 4.73
C GLU A 56 -0.32 2.10 3.51
N ILE A 57 -0.52 3.38 3.76
CA ILE A 57 -0.55 4.44 2.76
C ILE A 57 0.69 5.30 2.89
N ARG A 58 1.32 5.53 1.74
CA ARG A 58 2.41 6.48 1.57
C ARG A 58 2.07 7.49 0.49
N VAL A 59 2.47 8.72 0.73
CA VAL A 59 2.47 9.77 -0.30
C VAL A 59 3.92 10.09 -0.60
N LEU A 60 4.36 9.71 -1.79
CA LEU A 60 5.73 9.87 -2.24
C LEU A 60 5.83 11.06 -3.20
N ASP A 61 6.99 11.69 -3.23
CA ASP A 61 7.38 12.58 -4.32
C ASP A 61 7.57 11.75 -5.61
N ALA A 62 6.92 12.13 -6.72
CA ALA A 62 6.87 11.31 -7.92
C ALA A 62 8.23 11.15 -8.64
N VAL A 63 9.19 12.03 -8.35
CA VAL A 63 10.52 12.02 -8.97
C VAL A 63 11.53 11.31 -8.08
N THR A 64 11.53 11.64 -6.78
CA THR A 64 12.52 11.15 -5.82
C THR A 64 12.09 9.88 -5.10
N LEU A 65 10.82 9.48 -5.20
CA LEU A 65 10.19 8.37 -4.47
C LEU A 65 10.38 8.44 -2.95
N ARG A 66 10.64 9.62 -2.41
CA ARG A 66 10.76 9.85 -0.96
C ARG A 66 9.39 10.14 -0.36
N ASP A 67 9.18 9.62 0.84
CA ASP A 67 8.02 9.96 1.65
C ASP A 67 7.94 11.48 1.85
N ARG A 68 6.78 12.05 1.51
CA ARG A 68 6.45 13.46 1.78
C ARG A 68 5.75 13.64 3.12
N GLN A 69 5.29 12.55 3.72
CA GLN A 69 4.59 12.49 5.00
C GLN A 69 4.86 11.14 5.66
N GLU A 70 4.64 11.04 6.97
CA GLU A 70 4.72 9.75 7.64
C GLU A 70 3.69 8.76 7.07
N PRO A 71 4.07 7.49 6.87
CA PRO A 71 3.15 6.43 6.47
C PRO A 71 2.02 6.29 7.47
N ARG A 72 0.82 6.02 6.97
CA ARG A 72 -0.37 5.87 7.83
C ARG A 72 -1.14 4.61 7.49
N THR A 73 -1.73 4.00 8.51
CA THR A 73 -2.70 2.92 8.33
C THR A 73 -4.10 3.50 8.19
N GLU A 74 -4.80 3.17 7.12
CA GLU A 74 -6.17 3.60 6.87
C GLU A 74 -7.01 2.43 6.38
N ILE A 75 -8.10 2.16 7.09
CA ILE A 75 -8.99 1.03 6.80
C ILE A 75 -9.88 1.39 5.61
N GLY A 76 -10.07 0.44 4.68
CA GLY A 76 -10.98 0.61 3.56
C GLY A 76 -10.39 1.31 2.34
N ILE A 77 -9.06 1.50 2.27
CA ILE A 77 -8.39 2.10 1.11
C ILE A 77 -7.72 1.04 0.22
N CYS A 78 -7.08 0.02 0.80
CA CYS A 78 -6.65 -1.18 0.07
C CYS A 78 -6.85 -2.46 0.88
N ALA A 79 -6.87 -3.59 0.18
CA ALA A 79 -7.07 -4.90 0.78
C ALA A 79 -5.89 -5.27 1.70
N PRO A 80 -6.13 -5.65 2.96
CA PRO A 80 -5.08 -6.15 3.84
C PRO A 80 -4.51 -7.49 3.34
N ASP A 81 -5.35 -8.36 2.78
CA ASP A 81 -4.91 -9.64 2.23
C ASP A 81 -4.41 -9.47 0.77
N PRO A 82 -3.17 -9.88 0.45
CA PRO A 82 -2.63 -9.74 -0.90
C PRO A 82 -3.30 -10.66 -1.94
N THR A 83 -4.00 -11.71 -1.52
CA THR A 83 -4.72 -12.64 -2.40
C THR A 83 -6.12 -12.12 -2.78
N VAL A 84 -6.64 -11.15 -2.04
CA VAL A 84 -7.94 -10.55 -2.30
C VAL A 84 -7.86 -9.57 -3.47
N ASN A 85 -8.67 -9.85 -4.50
CA ASN A 85 -8.84 -8.95 -5.63
C ASN A 85 -9.62 -7.71 -5.23
N ALA A 86 -9.00 -6.54 -5.45
CA ALA A 86 -9.65 -5.28 -5.18
C ALA A 86 -9.29 -4.23 -6.23
N THR A 87 -10.20 -3.29 -6.43
CA THR A 87 -10.01 -2.14 -7.31
C THR A 87 -10.18 -0.88 -6.49
N ALA A 88 -9.29 0.08 -6.73
CA ALA A 88 -9.37 1.42 -6.18
C ALA A 88 -9.34 2.43 -7.33
N VAL A 89 -10.17 3.47 -7.22
CA VAL A 89 -10.22 4.59 -8.18
C VAL A 89 -10.19 5.89 -7.39
N ILE A 90 -9.45 6.87 -7.89
CA ILE A 90 -9.45 8.23 -7.34
C ILE A 90 -10.58 9.01 -8.01
N VAL A 91 -11.48 9.55 -7.20
CA VAL A 91 -12.59 10.39 -7.64
C VAL A 91 -12.49 11.75 -6.95
N GLY A 92 -12.39 12.84 -7.73
CA GLY A 92 -12.22 14.18 -7.19
C GLY A 92 -10.84 14.43 -6.55
N MET A 93 -10.74 15.42 -5.65
CA MET A 93 -9.46 15.84 -5.08
C MET A 93 -8.91 14.93 -3.96
N VAL A 94 -9.70 14.05 -3.34
CA VAL A 94 -9.20 13.23 -2.20
C VAL A 94 -9.93 11.89 -1.98
N SER A 95 -10.96 11.53 -2.73
CA SER A 95 -11.74 10.32 -2.42
C SER A 95 -11.17 9.11 -3.16
N ILE A 96 -10.70 8.10 -2.42
CA ILE A 96 -10.39 6.78 -2.95
C ILE A 96 -11.56 5.87 -2.60
N GLU A 97 -12.27 5.39 -3.61
CA GLU A 97 -13.31 4.38 -3.42
C GLU A 97 -12.72 3.00 -3.60
N PHE A 98 -12.84 2.19 -2.56
CA PHE A 98 -12.46 0.79 -2.57
C PHE A 98 -13.70 -0.06 -2.79
N THR A 99 -13.72 -0.79 -3.91
CA THR A 99 -14.78 -1.77 -4.17
C THR A 99 -14.16 -3.15 -4.03
N HIS A 100 -14.46 -3.82 -2.91
CA HIS A 100 -14.27 -5.26 -2.83
C HIS A 100 -15.29 -5.91 -3.76
N ARG A 101 -14.83 -6.49 -4.87
CA ARG A 101 -15.67 -7.43 -5.61
C ARG A 101 -15.79 -8.67 -4.73
N LEU A 102 -16.83 -8.72 -3.90
CA LEU A 102 -17.48 -9.99 -3.56
C LEU A 102 -18.02 -10.55 -4.90
N LEU A 103 -17.14 -11.11 -5.74
CA LEU A 103 -17.57 -12.11 -6.71
C LEU A 103 -17.74 -13.39 -5.91
N GLN A 104 -18.89 -13.47 -5.22
CA GLN A 104 -19.57 -14.74 -5.01
C GLN A 104 -20.42 -15.01 -6.25
#